data_AF-A0A182SDS7-F1
#
_entry.id   AF-A0A182SDS7-F1
#
_cell.length_a   1.000
_cell.length_b   1.000
_cell.length_c   1.000
_cell.angle_alpha   90.00
_cell.angle_beta   90.00
_cell.angle_gamma   90.00
#
_symmetry.space_group_name_H-M   'P 1'
#
loop_
_entity.id
_entity.type
_entity.pdbx_description
1 polymer ?
#
loop_
_entity_poly.entity_id
_entity_poly.type
_entity_poly.pdbx_seq_one_letter_code
_entity_poly.pdbx_strand_id
1 'polypeptide(L)'
;LIAVRKSTLAKLVALTLFALVLIRVSGGYFRCREEQANCTDHLVKAPIATSPTEGQRRRAAESDIDVIPCVALVLYIVCARLYLRACGNLTGTSLNVLLARYGPTVAVVCTCAHFTVSKSSVQSAIPQLHVDALAWIVYGLLLVQIGVIIATPLLLYVLPKRTDVLNVLYGERGNVAPEIYRQLKENYRGRSADGVASEIPIVCGLGTVYSSVFISTGTLLTVTLSLLLGSHGTMGLIIVNSVAVAYGIIAAILQYEQSSTSLTACIQPSFPTLLTWVILQQYGFFATAHQPTLSQIDWNAAFVGRTYHFDGSNILSGILVLLNTFSVTFLLSVLFPLLVFVPFCVYTMWPTLAQRPTITPKTSVGAPPTPSQPGVRGSAKAGTDSSTPMRKITSDGGSVEYRSVTVNKTEESSDGGTVADFDITKGELNLYENEKLFLGTVFKTACQLILLQSLRIFCAMFACTLHCRHLMVWKIFAPRFIYEGIASYVMFVGVTLGFLLLLRVHRSVGVLITAINKRR
;
A
#
# COMPACT_ATOMS: atom_id res chain seq x y z
N LEU A 1 -15.86 0.21 -26.88
CA LEU A 1 -16.54 0.62 -25.62
C LEU A 1 -17.10 -0.58 -24.84
N ILE A 2 -17.94 -1.43 -25.44
CA ILE A 2 -18.59 -2.57 -24.76
C ILE A 2 -17.58 -3.63 -24.27
N ALA A 3 -16.56 -3.98 -25.05
CA ALA A 3 -15.57 -5.00 -24.67
C ALA A 3 -14.67 -4.56 -23.49
N VAL A 4 -14.25 -3.30 -23.45
CA VAL A 4 -13.44 -2.73 -22.36
C VAL A 4 -14.27 -2.64 -21.07
N ARG A 5 -15.52 -2.16 -21.17
CA ARG A 5 -16.45 -2.10 -20.03
C ARG A 5 -16.80 -3.48 -19.48
N LYS A 6 -16.97 -4.49 -20.36
CA LYS A 6 -17.13 -5.90 -19.98
C LYS A 6 -15.87 -6.46 -19.28
N SER A 7 -14.67 -6.10 -19.73
CA SER A 7 -13.41 -6.53 -19.09
C SER A 7 -13.21 -5.91 -17.71
N THR A 8 -13.49 -4.60 -17.54
CA THR A 8 -13.39 -3.93 -16.23
C THR A 8 -14.43 -4.45 -15.25
N LEU A 9 -15.68 -4.66 -15.69
CA LEU A 9 -16.73 -5.26 -14.87
C LEU A 9 -16.37 -6.68 -14.42
N ALA A 10 -15.84 -7.51 -15.33
CA ALA A 10 -15.40 -8.86 -14.98
C ALA A 10 -14.27 -8.85 -13.92
N LYS A 11 -13.30 -7.93 -14.05
CA LYS A 11 -12.22 -7.74 -13.05
C LYS A 11 -12.76 -7.29 -11.69
N LEU A 12 -13.70 -6.36 -11.66
CA LEU A 12 -14.34 -5.88 -10.43
C LEU A 12 -15.13 -7.00 -9.73
N VAL A 13 -15.89 -7.78 -10.48
CA VAL A 13 -16.63 -8.94 -9.95
C VAL A 13 -15.66 -9.98 -9.39
N ALA A 14 -14.60 -10.31 -10.13
CA ALA A 14 -13.58 -11.26 -9.66
C ALA A 14 -12.89 -10.77 -8.38
N LEU A 15 -12.53 -9.49 -8.30
CA LEU A 15 -11.90 -8.90 -7.11
C LEU A 15 -12.85 -8.87 -5.91
N THR A 16 -14.14 -8.62 -6.14
CA THR A 16 -15.17 -8.67 -5.09
C THR A 16 -15.36 -10.10 -4.58
N LEU A 17 -15.46 -11.08 -5.47
CA LEU A 17 -15.56 -12.50 -5.09
C LEU A 17 -14.32 -12.96 -4.33
N PHE A 18 -13.13 -12.54 -4.76
CA PHE A 18 -11.87 -12.81 -4.05
C PHE A 18 -11.90 -12.25 -2.62
N ALA A 19 -12.29 -10.98 -2.43
CA ALA A 19 -12.40 -10.38 -1.10
C ALA A 19 -13.44 -11.12 -0.22
N LEU A 20 -14.58 -11.52 -0.79
CA LEU A 20 -15.59 -12.30 -0.07
C LEU A 20 -15.09 -13.67 0.37
N VAL A 21 -14.36 -14.38 -0.49
CA VAL A 21 -13.74 -15.68 -0.15
C VAL A 21 -12.76 -15.49 1.01
N LEU A 22 -11.89 -14.48 0.95
CA LEU A 22 -10.95 -14.17 2.03
C LEU A 22 -11.67 -13.86 3.35
N ILE A 23 -12.76 -13.10 3.32
CA ILE A 23 -13.57 -12.79 4.50
C ILE A 23 -14.16 -14.07 5.11
N ARG A 24 -14.64 -14.99 4.26
CA ARG A 24 -15.19 -16.29 4.72
C ARG A 24 -14.11 -17.18 5.32
N VAL A 25 -12.94 -17.26 4.68
CA VAL A 25 -11.79 -18.01 5.17
C VAL A 25 -11.30 -17.46 6.51
N SER A 26 -11.39 -16.15 6.71
CA SER A 26 -11.01 -15.53 7.99
C SER A 26 -11.80 -16.10 9.18
N GLY A 27 -13.04 -16.55 8.96
CA GLY A 27 -13.90 -17.06 10.03
C GLY A 27 -13.30 -18.26 10.75
N GLY A 28 -12.42 -19.02 10.08
CA GLY A 28 -11.67 -20.12 10.70
C GLY A 28 -10.59 -19.68 11.69
N TYR A 29 -10.23 -18.39 11.72
CA TYR A 29 -9.23 -17.83 12.64
C TYR A 29 -9.86 -17.08 13.83
N PHE A 30 -11.19 -17.05 13.90
CA PHE A 30 -11.88 -16.36 14.99
C PHE A 30 -11.83 -17.26 16.23
N ARG A 31 -11.34 -16.71 17.36
CA ARG A 31 -11.41 -17.42 18.63
C ARG A 31 -12.86 -17.52 19.12
N CYS A 32 -13.18 -18.65 19.71
CA CYS A 32 -14.47 -18.85 20.35
C CYS A 32 -14.62 -18.04 21.64
N ARG A 33 -15.87 -17.68 21.92
CA ARG A 33 -16.25 -17.00 23.15
C ARG A 33 -16.41 -18.01 24.30
N GLU A 34 -16.17 -17.58 25.54
CA GLU A 34 -16.26 -18.46 26.73
C GLU A 34 -17.67 -19.03 26.92
N GLU A 35 -18.70 -18.29 26.51
CA GLU A 35 -20.11 -18.70 26.56
C GLU A 35 -20.56 -19.63 25.42
N GLN A 36 -19.71 -19.91 24.43
CA GLN A 36 -20.05 -20.88 23.37
C GLN A 36 -19.75 -22.30 23.85
N ALA A 37 -20.80 -23.01 24.30
CA ALA A 37 -20.69 -24.38 24.81
C ALA A 37 -20.13 -25.39 23.78
N ASN A 38 -20.24 -25.11 22.48
CA ASN A 38 -19.83 -26.01 21.41
C ASN A 38 -18.40 -25.77 20.89
N CYS A 39 -17.60 -24.95 21.58
CA CYS A 39 -16.23 -24.67 21.15
C CYS A 39 -15.27 -24.54 22.33
N THR A 40 -14.23 -25.37 22.34
CA THR A 40 -13.26 -25.50 23.43
C THR A 40 -11.97 -24.72 23.22
N ASP A 41 -11.91 -23.84 22.20
CA ASP A 41 -10.72 -23.02 21.90
C ASP A 41 -10.30 -22.09 23.06
N HIS A 42 -11.26 -21.68 23.90
CA HIS A 42 -10.97 -20.88 25.09
C HIS A 42 -10.30 -21.69 26.22
N LEU A 43 -10.37 -23.03 26.16
CA LEU A 43 -9.75 -23.96 27.11
C LEU A 43 -8.32 -24.34 26.71
N VAL A 44 -7.80 -23.85 25.57
CA VAL A 44 -6.46 -24.20 25.06
C VAL A 44 -5.32 -23.72 25.98
N LYS A 45 -5.60 -22.85 26.96
CA LYS A 45 -4.68 -22.52 28.07
C LYS A 45 -4.91 -23.32 29.36
N ALA A 46 -5.84 -24.28 29.40
CA ALA A 46 -6.07 -25.16 30.55
C ALA A 46 -5.14 -26.39 30.51
N PRO A 47 -4.36 -26.71 31.56
CA PRO A 47 -3.25 -27.68 31.50
C PRO A 47 -3.64 -29.17 31.55
N ILE A 48 -4.82 -29.57 31.05
CA ILE A 48 -5.30 -30.95 31.29
C ILE A 48 -5.87 -31.54 29.99
N ALA A 49 -5.00 -32.16 29.20
CA ALA A 49 -5.43 -33.18 28.26
C ALA A 49 -5.78 -34.44 29.07
N THR A 50 -7.06 -34.80 29.11
CA THR A 50 -7.57 -35.96 29.87
C THR A 50 -7.33 -37.29 29.15
N SER A 51 -6.81 -37.29 27.92
CA SER A 51 -6.49 -38.53 27.20
C SER A 51 -5.19 -38.48 26.38
N PRO A 52 -4.38 -39.57 26.34
CA PRO A 52 -3.12 -39.62 25.59
C PRO A 52 -3.30 -39.55 24.07
N THR A 53 -4.40 -40.09 23.56
CA THR A 53 -4.73 -40.16 22.12
C THR A 53 -5.10 -38.81 21.54
N GLU A 54 -5.75 -37.95 22.32
CA GLU A 54 -6.10 -36.57 21.95
C GLU A 54 -4.88 -35.65 21.98
N GLY A 55 -3.92 -35.91 22.88
CA GLY A 55 -2.59 -35.28 22.89
C GLY A 55 -1.74 -35.62 21.66
N GLN A 56 -1.80 -36.86 21.16
CA GLN A 56 -1.06 -37.30 19.97
C GLN A 56 -1.62 -36.70 18.67
N ARG A 57 -2.96 -36.64 18.55
CA ARG A 57 -3.65 -36.01 17.40
C ARG A 57 -3.50 -34.48 17.41
N ARG A 58 -3.47 -33.85 18.60
CA ARG A 58 -3.16 -32.42 18.80
C ARG A 58 -1.74 -32.06 18.39
N ARG A 59 -0.73 -32.85 18.80
CA ARG A 59 0.67 -32.60 18.41
C ARG A 59 0.91 -32.73 16.91
N ALA A 60 0.21 -33.64 16.23
CA ALA A 60 0.29 -33.81 14.78
C ALA A 60 -0.52 -32.73 14.00
N ALA A 61 -1.60 -32.20 14.58
CA ALA A 61 -2.37 -31.10 13.97
C ALA A 61 -1.70 -29.73 14.20
N GLU A 62 -1.04 -29.49 15.33
CA GLU A 62 -0.32 -28.24 15.62
C GLU A 62 1.05 -28.13 14.91
N SER A 63 1.61 -29.24 14.41
CA SER A 63 2.91 -29.26 13.73
C SER A 63 2.84 -28.84 12.25
N ASP A 64 1.71 -29.03 11.57
CA ASP A 64 1.58 -28.75 10.12
C ASP A 64 1.00 -27.36 9.78
N ILE A 65 0.64 -26.54 10.78
CA ILE A 65 -0.14 -25.30 10.58
C ILE A 65 0.70 -24.03 10.38
N ASP A 66 2.02 -24.02 10.61
CA ASP A 66 2.82 -22.77 10.48
C ASP A 66 3.31 -22.48 9.06
N VAL A 67 3.27 -23.46 8.15
CA VAL A 67 3.73 -23.27 6.77
C VAL A 67 2.82 -22.29 6.03
N ILE A 68 1.50 -22.39 6.23
CA ILE A 68 0.51 -21.54 5.54
C ILE A 68 0.70 -20.05 5.90
N PRO A 69 0.77 -19.64 7.20
CA PRO A 69 1.13 -18.28 7.59
C PRO A 69 2.45 -17.79 7.02
N CYS A 70 3.50 -18.64 7.01
CA CYS A 70 4.79 -18.28 6.44
C CYS A 70 4.69 -18.01 4.93
N VAL A 71 4.02 -18.89 4.18
CA VAL A 71 3.81 -18.73 2.73
C VAL A 71 2.98 -17.49 2.43
N ALA A 72 1.91 -17.25 3.17
CA ALA A 72 1.06 -16.07 3.01
C ALA A 72 1.83 -14.77 3.28
N LEU A 73 2.64 -14.73 4.34
CA LEU A 73 3.48 -13.58 4.67
C LEU A 73 4.55 -13.36 3.59
N VAL A 74 5.26 -14.40 3.14
CA VAL A 74 6.24 -14.30 2.05
C VAL A 74 5.60 -13.79 0.77
N LEU A 75 4.42 -14.32 0.39
CA LEU A 75 3.69 -13.89 -0.79
C LEU A 75 3.30 -12.42 -0.71
N TYR A 76 2.82 -11.95 0.45
CA TYR A 76 2.53 -10.54 0.69
C TYR A 76 3.76 -9.64 0.46
N ILE A 77 4.93 -10.02 0.99
CA ILE A 77 6.18 -9.27 0.81
C ILE A 77 6.64 -9.28 -0.66
N VAL A 78 6.55 -10.43 -1.33
CA VAL A 78 6.90 -10.54 -2.75
C VAL A 78 6.00 -9.65 -3.59
N CYS A 79 4.69 -9.68 -3.37
CA CYS A 79 3.73 -8.81 -4.06
C CYS A 79 4.03 -7.32 -3.84
N ALA A 80 4.29 -6.90 -2.59
CA ALA A 80 4.63 -5.51 -2.28
C ALA A 80 5.92 -5.06 -2.99
N ARG A 81 6.94 -5.92 -3.03
CA ARG A 81 8.21 -5.64 -3.72
C ARG A 81 8.05 -5.60 -5.24
N LEU A 82 7.28 -6.51 -5.82
CA LEU A 82 6.98 -6.50 -7.25
C LEU A 82 6.23 -5.22 -7.64
N TYR A 83 5.29 -4.77 -6.82
CA TYR A 83 4.60 -3.49 -7.00
C TYR A 83 5.59 -2.31 -6.97
N LEU A 84 6.41 -2.19 -5.91
CA LEU A 84 7.39 -1.10 -5.79
C LEU A 84 8.43 -1.12 -6.93
N ARG A 85 8.79 -2.31 -7.43
CA ARG A 85 9.66 -2.47 -8.60
C ARG A 85 8.97 -2.04 -9.89
N ALA A 86 7.71 -2.43 -10.09
CA ALA A 86 6.93 -2.06 -11.27
C ALA A 86 6.73 -0.54 -11.39
N CYS A 87 6.54 0.15 -10.26
CA CYS A 87 6.45 1.60 -10.21
C CYS A 87 7.81 2.32 -10.35
N GLY A 88 8.92 1.60 -10.43
CA GLY A 88 10.27 2.16 -10.56
C GLY A 88 10.89 2.70 -9.27
N ASN A 89 10.23 2.52 -8.11
CA ASN A 89 10.66 3.05 -6.81
C ASN A 89 11.91 2.32 -6.25
N LEU A 90 12.23 1.14 -6.78
CA LEU A 90 13.37 0.33 -6.35
C LEU A 90 14.61 0.45 -7.25
N THR A 91 14.72 1.48 -8.09
CA THR A 91 15.78 1.59 -9.12
C THR A 91 17.06 2.33 -8.66
N GLY A 92 17.14 2.81 -7.41
CA GLY A 92 18.27 3.57 -6.87
C GLY A 92 19.11 2.87 -5.77
N THR A 93 20.11 3.59 -5.27
CA THR A 93 21.03 3.17 -4.19
C THR A 93 20.86 3.96 -2.89
N SER A 94 19.82 4.81 -2.79
CA SER A 94 19.56 5.55 -1.56
C SER A 94 19.26 4.59 -0.40
N LEU A 95 19.58 5.02 0.83
CA LEU A 95 19.45 4.18 2.02
C LEU A 95 18.03 3.63 2.19
N ASN A 96 17.01 4.44 1.93
CA ASN A 96 15.61 4.02 2.00
C ASN A 96 15.23 3.02 0.90
N VAL A 97 15.79 3.16 -0.30
CA VAL A 97 15.57 2.20 -1.40
C VAL A 97 16.23 0.86 -1.11
N LEU A 98 17.45 0.86 -0.56
CA LEU A 98 18.13 -0.37 -0.12
C LEU A 98 17.35 -1.07 1.00
N LEU A 99 16.88 -0.29 1.99
CA LEU A 99 16.08 -0.82 3.08
C LEU A 99 14.74 -1.38 2.59
N ALA A 100 14.03 -0.69 1.70
CA ALA A 100 12.82 -1.19 1.07
C ALA A 100 13.06 -2.45 0.21
N ARG A 101 14.25 -2.58 -0.40
CA ARG A 101 14.62 -3.71 -1.24
C ARG A 101 14.95 -4.97 -0.43
N TYR A 102 15.70 -4.85 0.66
CA TYR A 102 16.22 -6.00 1.41
C TYR A 102 15.59 -6.16 2.80
N GLY A 103 15.26 -5.07 3.48
CA GLY A 103 14.73 -5.06 4.85
C GLY A 103 13.51 -5.96 5.03
N PRO A 104 12.42 -5.80 4.25
CA PRO A 104 11.26 -6.68 4.34
C PRO A 104 11.57 -8.16 4.08
N THR A 105 12.57 -8.47 3.26
CA THR A 105 12.97 -9.85 2.94
C THR A 105 13.73 -10.49 4.10
N VAL A 106 14.64 -9.75 4.74
CA VAL A 106 15.32 -10.20 5.95
C VAL A 106 14.31 -10.36 7.08
N ALA A 107 13.42 -9.37 7.26
CA ALA A 107 12.41 -9.40 8.30
C ALA A 107 11.48 -10.62 8.19
N VAL A 108 10.98 -10.95 6.98
CA VAL A 108 10.09 -12.12 6.82
C VAL A 108 10.81 -13.43 7.08
N VAL A 109 12.07 -13.57 6.67
CA VAL A 109 12.86 -14.78 6.97
C VAL A 109 13.05 -14.94 8.47
N CYS A 110 13.41 -13.86 9.18
CA CYS A 110 13.55 -13.88 10.63
C CYS A 110 12.23 -14.17 11.35
N THR A 111 11.10 -13.60 10.90
CA THR A 111 9.77 -13.88 11.47
C THR A 111 9.34 -15.33 11.24
N CYS A 112 9.51 -15.86 10.03
CA CYS A 112 9.21 -17.27 9.75
C CYS A 112 10.12 -18.21 10.55
N ALA A 113 11.41 -17.90 10.66
CA ALA A 113 12.33 -18.65 11.51
C ALA A 113 11.94 -18.56 12.99
N HIS A 114 11.45 -17.41 13.46
CA HIS A 114 10.98 -17.26 14.84
C HIS A 114 9.78 -18.18 15.11
N PHE A 115 8.81 -18.27 14.18
CA PHE A 115 7.67 -19.17 14.32
C PHE A 115 8.08 -20.64 14.44
N THR A 116 9.03 -21.09 13.61
CA THR A 116 9.46 -22.49 13.62
C THR A 116 10.37 -22.81 14.80
N VAL A 117 11.35 -21.94 15.08
CA VAL A 117 12.36 -22.17 16.13
C VAL A 117 11.72 -22.09 17.52
N SER A 118 10.81 -21.14 17.76
CA SER A 118 10.14 -20.99 19.08
C SER A 118 9.34 -22.22 19.51
N LYS A 119 8.82 -23.02 18.57
CA LYS A 119 8.16 -24.30 18.87
C LYS A 119 9.18 -25.43 19.08
N SER A 120 10.24 -25.46 18.27
CA SER A 120 11.27 -26.50 18.35
C SER A 120 12.20 -26.34 19.55
N SER A 121 12.38 -25.13 20.10
CA SER A 121 13.26 -24.88 21.24
C SER A 121 12.83 -25.66 22.49
N VAL A 122 11.52 -25.86 22.66
CA VAL A 122 10.93 -26.69 23.72
C VAL A 122 11.34 -28.15 23.61
N GLN A 123 11.62 -28.64 22.39
CA GLN A 123 11.97 -30.04 22.13
C GLN A 123 13.48 -30.27 21.99
N SER A 124 14.21 -29.28 21.47
CA SER A 124 15.59 -29.45 20.98
C SER A 124 16.66 -28.70 21.79
N ALA A 125 16.32 -28.22 23.01
CA ALA A 125 17.24 -27.52 23.91
C ALA A 125 17.97 -26.31 23.29
N ILE A 126 17.34 -25.61 22.35
CA ILE A 126 17.91 -24.41 21.72
C ILE A 126 17.88 -23.27 22.75
N PRO A 127 18.99 -22.52 22.97
CA PRO A 127 19.00 -21.38 23.87
C PRO A 127 17.98 -20.31 23.46
N GLN A 128 17.21 -19.79 24.43
CA GLN A 128 16.20 -18.74 24.20
C GLN A 128 16.78 -17.48 23.54
N LEU A 129 18.06 -17.19 23.81
CA LEU A 129 18.78 -16.07 23.20
C LEU A 129 18.74 -16.09 21.67
N HIS A 130 18.79 -17.27 21.04
CA HIS A 130 18.73 -17.37 19.58
C HIS A 130 17.33 -17.06 19.04
N VAL A 131 16.28 -17.41 19.77
CA VAL A 131 14.90 -17.07 19.42
C VAL A 131 14.68 -15.56 19.53
N ASP A 132 15.14 -14.98 20.64
CA ASP A 132 15.02 -13.55 20.90
C ASP A 132 15.83 -12.72 19.90
N ALA A 133 17.01 -13.20 19.48
CA ALA A 133 17.83 -12.54 18.46
C ALA A 133 17.10 -12.37 17.11
N LEU A 134 16.27 -13.35 16.71
CA LEU A 134 15.45 -13.24 15.50
C LEU A 134 14.44 -12.09 15.62
N ALA A 135 13.81 -11.94 16.78
CA ALA A 135 12.91 -10.83 17.06
C ALA A 135 13.64 -9.48 17.10
N TRP A 136 14.85 -9.42 17.69
CA TRP A 136 15.68 -8.21 17.71
C TRP A 136 16.05 -7.71 16.32
N ILE A 137 16.31 -8.61 15.37
CA ILE A 137 16.59 -8.22 13.98
C ILE A 137 15.37 -7.52 13.39
N VAL A 138 14.17 -8.06 13.57
CA VAL A 138 12.94 -7.47 13.03
C VAL A 138 12.64 -6.10 13.67
N TYR A 139 12.75 -5.99 15.00
CA TYR A 139 12.59 -4.70 15.69
C TYR A 139 13.66 -3.69 15.30
N GLY A 140 14.92 -4.13 15.16
CA GLY A 140 16.03 -3.31 14.70
C GLY A 140 15.79 -2.77 13.30
N LEU A 141 15.29 -3.60 12.37
CA LEU A 141 14.92 -3.16 11.02
C LEU A 141 13.80 -2.11 11.06
N LEU A 142 12.79 -2.27 11.91
CA LEU A 142 11.73 -1.25 12.06
C LEU A 142 12.29 0.07 12.60
N LEU A 143 13.16 0.03 13.62
CA LEU A 143 13.80 1.23 14.18
C LEU A 143 14.69 1.93 13.14
N VAL A 144 15.48 1.16 12.37
CA VAL A 144 16.27 1.69 11.26
C VAL A 144 15.36 2.33 10.22
N GLN A 145 14.23 1.71 9.87
CA GLN A 145 13.26 2.29 8.92
C GLN A 145 12.71 3.62 9.42
N ILE A 146 12.38 3.75 10.70
CA ILE A 146 11.95 5.02 11.30
C ILE A 146 13.04 6.08 11.17
N GLY A 147 14.29 5.75 11.52
CA GLY A 147 15.44 6.65 11.38
C GLY A 147 15.68 7.09 9.93
N VAL A 148 15.59 6.16 8.98
CA VAL A 148 15.76 6.42 7.54
C VAL A 148 14.64 7.30 6.99
N ILE A 149 13.40 7.12 7.44
CA ILE A 149 12.27 8.00 7.06
C ILE A 149 12.49 9.42 7.59
N ILE A 150 13.00 9.56 8.81
CA ILE A 150 13.30 10.87 9.38
C ILE A 150 14.42 11.56 8.58
N ALA A 151 15.45 10.83 8.15
CA ALA A 151 16.56 11.39 7.38
C ALA A 151 16.23 11.60 5.89
N THR A 152 15.87 10.53 5.18
CA THR A 152 15.68 10.48 3.72
C THR A 152 14.46 9.61 3.35
N PRO A 153 13.23 10.16 3.36
CA PRO A 153 12.01 9.37 3.21
C PRO A 153 11.69 8.97 1.76
N LEU A 154 12.36 9.51 0.75
CA LEU A 154 11.96 9.33 -0.65
C LEU A 154 12.50 8.01 -1.24
N LEU A 155 11.64 7.27 -1.97
CA LEU A 155 12.00 6.08 -2.75
C LEU A 155 12.05 6.41 -4.25
N LEU A 156 12.84 7.42 -4.62
CA LEU A 156 12.98 7.83 -6.02
C LEU A 156 14.44 7.81 -6.46
N TYR A 157 14.62 7.66 -7.76
CA TYR A 157 15.92 7.70 -8.41
C TYR A 157 15.92 8.79 -9.48
N VAL A 158 16.77 9.80 -9.30
CA VAL A 158 16.98 10.87 -10.28
C VAL A 158 18.09 10.42 -11.21
N LEU A 159 17.79 10.25 -12.50
CA LEU A 159 18.81 9.87 -13.47
C LEU A 159 19.74 11.07 -13.74
N PRO A 160 21.07 10.91 -13.60
CA PRO A 160 22.02 11.99 -13.90
C PRO A 160 21.95 12.42 -15.37
N LYS A 161 22.29 13.69 -15.65
CA LYS A 161 22.23 14.27 -16.99
C LYS A 161 23.15 13.51 -17.96
N ARG A 162 22.76 13.48 -19.24
CA ARG A 162 23.49 12.79 -20.33
C ARG A 162 24.99 13.17 -20.37
N THR A 163 25.33 14.43 -20.10
CA THR A 163 26.71 14.95 -20.08
C THR A 163 27.56 14.38 -18.95
N ASP A 164 26.95 14.14 -17.77
CA ASP A 164 27.66 13.64 -16.59
C ASP A 164 27.95 12.14 -16.73
N VAL A 165 27.00 11.38 -17.29
CA VAL A 165 27.21 9.96 -17.63
C VAL A 165 28.27 9.82 -18.72
N LEU A 166 28.28 10.73 -19.71
CA LEU A 166 29.27 10.75 -20.77
C LEU A 166 30.67 11.06 -20.22
N ASN A 167 30.82 12.04 -19.34
CA ASN A 167 32.12 12.36 -18.73
C ASN A 167 32.67 11.21 -17.86
N VAL A 168 31.81 10.46 -17.15
CA VAL A 168 32.21 9.28 -16.38
C VAL A 168 32.57 8.09 -17.28
N LEU A 169 31.79 7.84 -18.35
CA LEU A 169 32.09 6.76 -19.31
C LEU A 169 33.35 7.01 -20.14
N TYR A 170 33.68 8.27 -20.44
CA TYR A 170 34.91 8.62 -21.17
C TYR A 170 36.12 8.78 -20.25
N GLY A 171 35.93 8.79 -18.93
CA GLY A 171 36.97 8.97 -17.91
C GLY A 171 37.73 7.70 -17.51
N GLU A 172 37.15 6.50 -17.69
CA GLU A 172 37.79 5.23 -17.33
C GLU A 172 37.89 4.26 -18.52
N ARG A 173 39.13 3.90 -18.84
CA ARG A 173 39.52 2.93 -19.88
C ARG A 173 38.80 1.59 -19.69
N GLY A 174 38.08 1.14 -20.71
CA GLY A 174 37.71 -0.28 -20.84
C GLY A 174 36.40 -0.54 -21.59
N ASN A 175 36.47 -0.54 -22.92
CA ASN A 175 35.65 -1.12 -24.01
C ASN A 175 34.36 -1.97 -23.79
N VAL A 176 33.71 -2.00 -22.61
CA VAL A 176 32.46 -2.75 -22.37
C VAL A 176 31.22 -1.85 -22.47
N ALA A 177 31.39 -0.54 -22.28
CA ALA A 177 30.34 0.47 -22.41
C ALA A 177 29.78 0.77 -23.82
N PRO A 178 30.48 0.54 -24.96
CA PRO A 178 29.99 0.95 -26.28
C PRO A 178 28.70 0.24 -26.71
N GLU A 179 28.49 -1.01 -26.30
CA GLU A 179 27.35 -1.81 -26.76
C GLU A 179 26.06 -1.45 -26.01
N ILE A 180 26.15 -1.19 -24.70
CA ILE A 180 25.04 -0.65 -23.91
C ILE A 180 24.70 0.76 -24.41
N TYR A 181 25.72 1.57 -24.71
CA TYR A 181 25.55 2.90 -25.31
C TYR A 181 24.91 2.83 -26.70
N ARG A 182 25.27 1.84 -27.53
CA ARG A 182 24.70 1.63 -28.87
C ARG A 182 23.24 1.20 -28.79
N GLN A 183 22.90 0.29 -27.90
CA GLN A 183 21.52 -0.15 -27.66
C GLN A 183 20.65 0.98 -27.07
N LEU A 184 21.21 1.82 -26.18
CA LEU A 184 20.50 3.02 -25.69
C LEU A 184 20.29 4.06 -26.80
N LYS A 185 21.33 4.27 -27.63
CA LYS A 185 21.33 5.24 -28.74
C LYS A 185 20.38 4.82 -29.86
N GLU A 186 20.28 3.54 -30.18
CA GLU A 186 19.34 3.00 -31.18
C GLU A 186 17.88 3.11 -30.69
N ASN A 187 17.61 2.78 -29.42
CA ASN A 187 16.28 2.99 -28.82
C ASN A 187 15.87 4.48 -28.75
N TYR A 188 16.83 5.38 -28.58
CA TYR A 188 16.57 6.83 -28.54
C TYR A 188 16.47 7.49 -29.92
N ARG A 189 17.20 7.00 -30.93
CA ARG A 189 17.17 7.56 -32.30
C ARG A 189 15.79 7.45 -32.93
N GLY A 190 15.00 6.44 -32.59
CA GLY A 190 13.60 6.32 -33.02
C GLY A 190 12.66 7.42 -32.48
N ARG A 191 13.07 8.18 -31.44
CA ARG A 191 12.28 9.23 -30.80
C ARG A 191 12.71 10.66 -31.14
N SER A 192 13.85 10.82 -31.81
CA SER A 192 14.54 12.11 -31.92
C SER A 192 14.37 12.82 -33.27
N ALA A 193 13.39 12.42 -34.07
CA ALA A 193 13.12 13.07 -35.36
C ALA A 193 12.38 14.41 -35.23
N ASP A 194 11.75 14.70 -34.08
CA ASP A 194 11.20 16.03 -33.78
C ASP A 194 12.14 16.79 -32.84
N GLY A 195 12.80 17.81 -33.39
CA GLY A 195 13.65 18.72 -32.66
C GLY A 195 12.88 19.49 -31.59
N VAL A 196 13.58 19.88 -30.52
CA VAL A 196 13.08 20.64 -29.34
C VAL A 196 12.42 19.77 -28.24
N ALA A 197 12.96 18.59 -27.94
CA ALA A 197 12.74 17.96 -26.64
C ALA A 197 13.82 18.47 -25.65
N SER A 198 13.47 19.49 -24.85
CA SER A 198 14.32 20.02 -23.77
C SER A 198 14.88 18.89 -22.90
N GLU A 199 16.13 19.04 -22.45
CA GLU A 199 16.87 18.13 -21.55
C GLU A 199 16.19 17.97 -20.18
N ILE A 200 15.04 17.30 -20.14
CA ILE A 200 14.27 17.07 -18.91
C ILE A 200 14.87 15.87 -18.17
N PRO A 201 15.30 16.02 -16.90
CA PRO A 201 15.81 14.89 -16.13
C PRO A 201 14.68 13.87 -15.88
N ILE A 202 14.93 12.60 -16.21
CA ILE A 202 13.97 11.52 -15.98
C ILE A 202 14.08 11.09 -14.51
N VAL A 203 12.99 11.23 -13.76
CA VAL A 203 12.90 10.79 -12.35
C VAL A 203 12.05 9.53 -12.27
N CYS A 204 12.68 8.42 -11.89
CA CYS A 204 12.00 7.14 -11.69
C CYS A 204 11.24 7.14 -10.34
N GLY A 205 10.01 6.62 -10.34
CA GLY A 205 9.15 6.56 -9.14
C GLY A 205 8.33 7.81 -8.85
N LEU A 206 8.43 8.86 -9.68
CA LEU A 206 7.76 10.15 -9.45
C LEU A 206 6.22 10.02 -9.42
N GLY A 207 5.65 9.10 -10.19
CA GLY A 207 4.20 8.88 -10.25
C GLY A 207 3.59 8.29 -8.97
N THR A 208 4.41 7.72 -8.07
CA THR A 208 4.00 7.07 -6.80
C THR A 208 4.86 7.57 -5.63
N VAL A 209 5.24 8.85 -5.63
CA VAL A 209 6.21 9.42 -4.69
C VAL A 209 5.75 9.37 -3.22
N TYR A 210 4.45 9.49 -2.95
CA TYR A 210 3.87 9.40 -1.62
C TYR A 210 3.50 7.96 -1.28
N SER A 211 2.72 7.27 -2.13
CA SER A 211 2.22 5.92 -1.82
C SER A 211 3.33 4.90 -1.63
N SER A 212 4.44 5.01 -2.36
CA SER A 212 5.57 4.08 -2.24
C SER A 212 6.18 4.07 -0.83
N VAL A 213 6.27 5.22 -0.18
CA VAL A 213 6.78 5.36 1.19
C VAL A 213 5.84 4.69 2.19
N PHE A 214 4.52 4.91 2.03
CA PHE A 214 3.51 4.29 2.87
C PHE A 214 3.46 2.77 2.68
N ILE A 215 3.54 2.28 1.44
CA ILE A 215 3.56 0.84 1.14
C ILE A 215 4.82 0.19 1.70
N SER A 216 5.99 0.81 1.56
CA SER A 216 7.23 0.29 2.14
C SER A 216 7.16 0.23 3.67
N THR A 217 6.70 1.33 4.30
CA THR A 217 6.56 1.41 5.76
C THR A 217 5.52 0.40 6.27
N GLY A 218 4.37 0.30 5.60
CA GLY A 218 3.31 -0.66 5.91
C GLY A 218 3.73 -2.11 5.73
N THR A 219 4.60 -2.39 4.76
CA THR A 219 5.15 -3.73 4.54
C THR A 219 6.00 -4.17 5.74
N LEU A 220 6.94 -3.32 6.18
CA LEU A 220 7.81 -3.63 7.33
C LEU A 220 7.04 -3.65 8.65
N LEU A 221 6.07 -2.75 8.82
CA LEU A 221 5.18 -2.73 9.97
C LEU A 221 4.31 -4.00 10.03
N THR A 222 3.77 -4.46 8.90
CA THR A 222 3.01 -5.72 8.82
C THR A 222 3.85 -6.90 9.29
N VAL A 223 5.10 -7.04 8.83
CA VAL A 223 5.99 -8.12 9.28
C VAL A 223 6.29 -8.05 10.78
N THR A 224 6.48 -6.85 11.31
CA THR A 224 6.71 -6.65 12.75
C THR A 224 5.48 -7.04 13.56
N LEU A 225 4.29 -6.63 13.12
CA LEU A 225 3.03 -7.02 13.76
C LEU A 225 2.77 -8.53 13.62
N SER A 226 3.12 -9.15 12.49
CA SER A 226 3.06 -10.61 12.32
C SER A 226 3.93 -11.34 13.35
N LEU A 227 5.16 -10.86 13.59
CA LEU A 227 6.03 -11.42 14.63
C LEU A 227 5.35 -11.37 16.02
N LEU A 228 4.74 -10.23 16.36
CA LEU A 228 4.02 -10.03 17.62
C LEU A 228 2.76 -10.91 17.73
N LEU A 229 2.05 -11.13 16.63
CA LEU A 229 0.78 -11.90 16.58
C LEU A 229 0.98 -13.41 16.62
N GLY A 230 2.19 -13.89 16.32
CA GLY A 230 2.44 -15.31 16.10
C GLY A 230 1.84 -15.82 14.77
N SER A 231 2.01 -17.12 14.52
CA SER A 231 1.62 -17.74 13.25
C SER A 231 0.11 -17.69 13.00
N HIS A 232 -0.69 -17.95 14.05
CA HIS A 232 -2.16 -17.94 13.94
C HIS A 232 -2.72 -16.54 13.64
N GLY A 233 -2.31 -15.52 14.40
CA GLY A 233 -2.77 -14.14 14.19
C GLY A 233 -2.29 -13.55 12.86
N THR A 234 -1.11 -13.97 12.38
CA THR A 234 -0.54 -13.52 11.10
C THR A 234 -1.47 -13.77 9.92
N MET A 235 -2.15 -14.92 9.86
CA MET A 235 -3.09 -15.19 8.77
C MET A 235 -4.26 -14.19 8.74
N GLY A 236 -4.84 -13.90 9.90
CA GLY A 236 -5.85 -12.87 10.03
C GLY A 236 -5.38 -11.51 9.53
N LEU A 237 -4.16 -11.11 9.92
CA LEU A 237 -3.56 -9.85 9.50
C LEU A 237 -3.36 -9.77 7.97
N ILE A 238 -2.88 -10.84 7.34
CA ILE A 238 -2.65 -10.89 5.89
C ILE A 238 -3.98 -10.90 5.11
N ILE A 239 -4.99 -11.63 5.60
CA ILE A 239 -6.34 -11.63 5.04
C ILE A 239 -6.92 -10.22 5.06
N VAL A 240 -6.87 -9.55 6.22
CA VAL A 240 -7.42 -8.19 6.38
C VAL A 240 -6.69 -7.18 5.49
N ASN A 241 -5.36 -7.25 5.41
CA ASN A 241 -4.59 -6.39 4.50
C ASN A 241 -4.94 -6.64 3.02
N SER A 242 -5.12 -7.91 2.64
CA SER A 242 -5.49 -8.28 1.26
C SER A 242 -6.90 -7.77 0.91
N VAL A 243 -7.85 -7.86 1.86
CA VAL A 243 -9.19 -7.28 1.72
C VAL A 243 -9.13 -5.75 1.64
N ALA A 244 -8.28 -5.09 2.45
CA ALA A 244 -8.08 -3.64 2.39
C ALA A 244 -7.59 -3.18 1.01
N VAL A 245 -6.61 -3.88 0.43
CA VAL A 245 -6.08 -3.60 -0.91
C VAL A 245 -7.14 -3.85 -1.98
N ALA A 246 -7.83 -4.99 -1.92
CA ALA A 246 -8.90 -5.31 -2.88
C ALA A 246 -10.03 -4.27 -2.85
N TYR A 247 -10.50 -3.91 -1.66
CA TYR A 247 -11.53 -2.89 -1.49
C TYR A 247 -11.03 -1.51 -1.95
N GLY A 248 -9.79 -1.15 -1.63
CA GLY A 248 -9.18 0.10 -2.10
C GLY A 248 -9.17 0.20 -3.62
N ILE A 249 -8.80 -0.87 -4.33
CA ILE A 249 -8.81 -0.90 -5.80
C ILE A 249 -10.25 -0.73 -6.33
N ILE A 250 -11.24 -1.40 -5.73
CA ILE A 250 -12.65 -1.26 -6.12
C ILE A 250 -13.13 0.19 -5.90
N ALA A 251 -12.86 0.75 -4.71
CA ALA A 251 -13.25 2.11 -4.35
C ALA A 251 -12.61 3.14 -5.29
N ALA A 252 -11.34 2.98 -5.64
CA ALA A 252 -10.63 3.86 -6.57
C ALA A 252 -11.24 3.83 -7.98
N ILE A 253 -11.58 2.66 -8.51
CA ILE A 253 -12.20 2.54 -9.84
C ILE A 253 -13.57 3.21 -9.85
N LEU A 254 -14.40 2.94 -8.83
CA LEU A 254 -15.73 3.55 -8.71
C LEU A 254 -15.65 5.08 -8.56
N GLN A 255 -14.72 5.55 -7.74
CA GLN A 255 -14.50 6.96 -7.49
C GLN A 255 -14.11 7.71 -8.77
N TYR A 256 -13.21 7.13 -9.57
CA TYR A 256 -12.82 7.74 -10.82
C TYR A 256 -13.94 7.77 -11.86
N GLU A 257 -14.71 6.68 -12.00
CA GLU A 257 -15.86 6.66 -12.92
C GLU A 257 -16.85 7.78 -12.60
N GLN A 258 -17.07 8.05 -11.32
CA GLN A 258 -18.00 9.08 -10.85
C GLN A 258 -17.40 10.50 -10.89
N SER A 259 -16.08 10.64 -10.77
CA SER A 259 -15.41 11.92 -10.46
C SER A 259 -14.38 12.38 -11.51
N SER A 260 -14.48 11.87 -12.74
CA SER A 260 -13.49 12.09 -13.82
C SER A 260 -13.28 13.55 -14.28
N THR A 261 -13.99 14.52 -13.72
CA THR A 261 -13.95 15.94 -14.12
C THR A 261 -13.27 16.85 -13.09
N SER A 262 -13.14 16.46 -11.82
CA SER A 262 -12.59 17.32 -10.76
C SER A 262 -11.62 16.56 -9.84
N LEU A 263 -10.45 17.16 -9.57
CA LEU A 263 -9.43 16.58 -8.71
C LEU A 263 -9.96 16.35 -7.29
N THR A 264 -10.70 17.32 -6.75
CA THR A 264 -11.31 17.26 -5.42
C THR A 264 -12.15 16.01 -5.22
N ALA A 265 -12.98 15.67 -6.21
CA ALA A 265 -13.86 14.51 -6.15
C ALA A 265 -13.08 13.18 -6.32
N CYS A 266 -11.94 13.20 -7.02
CA CYS A 266 -11.04 12.05 -7.15
C CYS A 266 -10.26 11.73 -5.87
N ILE A 267 -9.87 12.75 -5.09
CA ILE A 267 -9.04 12.57 -3.89
C ILE A 267 -9.85 12.40 -2.59
N GLN A 268 -11.09 12.89 -2.53
CA GLN A 268 -11.91 12.86 -1.32
C GLN A 268 -12.52 11.46 -1.13
N PRO A 269 -12.10 10.67 -0.14
CA PRO A 269 -12.70 9.35 0.08
C PRO A 269 -14.18 9.45 0.41
N SER A 270 -14.98 8.59 -0.21
CA SER A 270 -16.42 8.55 0.02
C SER A 270 -16.76 8.10 1.45
N PHE A 271 -17.92 8.51 1.98
CA PHE A 271 -18.36 8.07 3.31
C PHE A 271 -18.41 6.52 3.45
N PRO A 272 -18.93 5.75 2.47
CA PRO A 272 -18.85 4.28 2.50
C PRO A 272 -17.42 3.75 2.62
N THR A 273 -16.45 4.40 1.96
CA THR A 273 -15.03 4.02 2.06
C THR A 273 -14.49 4.21 3.47
N LEU A 274 -14.81 5.36 4.10
CA LEU A 274 -14.40 5.65 5.48
C LEU A 274 -15.05 4.67 6.48
N LEU A 275 -16.34 4.41 6.33
CA LEU A 275 -17.06 3.47 7.17
C LEU A 275 -16.51 2.05 7.03
N THR A 276 -16.26 1.62 5.79
CA THR A 276 -15.66 0.29 5.52
C THR A 276 -14.26 0.19 6.13
N TRP A 277 -13.46 1.26 6.08
CA TRP A 277 -12.14 1.29 6.71
C TRP A 277 -12.21 1.08 8.23
N VAL A 278 -13.15 1.73 8.92
CA VAL A 278 -13.36 1.57 10.37
C VAL A 278 -13.92 0.18 10.70
N ILE A 279 -14.87 -0.33 9.90
CA ILE A 279 -15.40 -1.69 10.06
C ILE A 279 -14.29 -2.72 9.87
N LEU A 280 -13.39 -2.51 8.90
CA LEU A 280 -12.28 -3.42 8.63
C LEU A 280 -11.27 -3.45 9.80
N GLN A 281 -11.03 -2.33 10.47
CA GLN A 281 -10.24 -2.29 11.70
C GLN A 281 -10.87 -3.16 12.80
N GLN A 282 -12.18 -3.03 13.02
CA GLN A 282 -12.88 -3.83 14.02
C GLN A 282 -12.93 -5.31 13.66
N TYR A 283 -13.19 -5.61 12.39
CA TYR A 283 -13.18 -6.98 11.91
C TYR A 283 -11.81 -7.62 12.06
N GLY A 284 -10.74 -6.86 11.80
CA GLY A 284 -9.38 -7.34 11.96
C GLY A 284 -8.97 -7.65 13.39
N PHE A 285 -9.55 -6.96 14.39
CA PHE A 285 -9.40 -7.36 15.79
C PHE A 285 -9.83 -8.82 16.01
N PHE A 286 -10.99 -9.22 15.50
CA PHE A 286 -11.46 -10.60 15.60
C PHE A 286 -10.69 -11.56 14.68
N ALA A 287 -10.38 -11.13 13.44
CA ALA A 287 -9.66 -11.96 12.47
C ALA A 287 -8.24 -12.31 12.93
N THR A 288 -7.61 -11.44 13.74
CA THR A 288 -6.31 -11.68 14.37
C THR A 288 -6.38 -12.47 15.66
N ALA A 289 -7.50 -13.18 15.90
CA ALA A 289 -7.71 -14.07 17.04
C ALA A 289 -7.82 -13.36 18.41
N HIS A 290 -8.25 -12.10 18.44
CA HIS A 290 -8.54 -11.37 19.68
C HIS A 290 -10.03 -11.37 20.03
N GLN A 291 -10.32 -11.21 21.32
CA GLN A 291 -11.66 -11.13 21.88
C GLN A 291 -11.69 -10.04 22.97
N PRO A 292 -12.83 -9.33 23.18
CA PRO A 292 -12.93 -8.23 24.12
C PRO A 292 -13.16 -8.73 25.56
N THR A 293 -12.30 -9.63 26.04
CA THR A 293 -12.32 -10.19 27.40
C THR A 293 -10.93 -10.05 28.03
N LEU A 294 -10.84 -9.78 29.34
CA LEU A 294 -9.54 -9.54 29.99
C LEU A 294 -8.73 -10.83 30.16
N SER A 295 -9.39 -11.98 30.29
CA SER A 295 -8.79 -13.32 30.40
C SER A 295 -8.07 -13.76 29.13
N GLN A 296 -8.49 -13.25 27.96
CA GLN A 296 -8.00 -13.69 26.65
C GLN A 296 -6.92 -12.77 26.05
N ILE A 297 -6.42 -11.79 26.81
CA ILE A 297 -5.26 -10.97 26.41
C ILE A 297 -4.04 -11.89 26.23
N ASP A 298 -3.34 -11.76 25.10
CA ASP A 298 -2.15 -12.56 24.84
C ASP A 298 -0.89 -11.92 25.44
N TRP A 299 -0.67 -12.21 26.72
CA TRP A 299 0.51 -11.75 27.46
C TRP A 299 1.84 -12.28 26.90
N ASN A 300 1.85 -13.32 26.07
CA ASN A 300 3.09 -13.82 25.47
C ASN A 300 3.77 -12.74 24.60
N ALA A 301 2.99 -11.85 23.98
CA ALA A 301 3.51 -10.73 23.19
C ALA A 301 4.40 -9.77 24.00
N ALA A 302 4.20 -9.68 25.32
CA ALA A 302 5.03 -8.86 26.21
C ALA A 302 6.49 -9.32 26.29
N PHE A 303 6.75 -10.58 25.92
CA PHE A 303 8.02 -11.25 26.12
C PHE A 303 8.73 -11.61 24.80
N VAL A 304 8.15 -11.27 23.65
CA VAL A 304 8.79 -11.53 22.35
C VAL A 304 10.05 -10.68 22.22
N GLY A 305 11.21 -11.33 22.06
CA GLY A 305 12.50 -10.64 22.04
C GLY A 305 12.92 -10.09 23.41
N ARG A 306 12.43 -10.68 24.50
CA ARG A 306 12.75 -10.25 25.88
C ARG A 306 13.26 -11.46 26.67
N THR A 307 14.58 -11.58 26.78
CA THR A 307 15.22 -12.54 27.68
C THR A 307 15.15 -12.01 29.12
N TYR A 308 15.22 -12.91 30.12
CA TYR A 308 15.26 -12.60 31.56
C TYR A 308 16.21 -11.43 31.93
N HIS A 309 17.35 -11.31 31.25
CA HIS A 309 18.33 -10.23 31.50
C HIS A 309 17.84 -8.82 31.12
N PHE A 310 16.87 -8.70 30.22
CA PHE A 310 16.38 -7.42 29.69
C PHE A 310 14.97 -7.07 30.16
N ASP A 311 14.43 -7.78 31.16
CA ASP A 311 13.01 -7.67 31.55
C ASP A 311 12.62 -6.44 32.39
N GLY A 312 13.53 -5.46 32.56
CA GLY A 312 13.33 -4.35 33.50
C GLY A 312 12.31 -3.27 33.10
N SER A 313 11.73 -3.31 31.89
CA SER A 313 10.85 -2.24 31.38
C SER A 313 9.42 -2.72 31.15
N ASN A 314 8.52 -2.33 32.06
CA ASN A 314 7.09 -2.59 31.96
C ASN A 314 6.42 -1.78 30.83
N ILE A 315 6.98 -0.61 30.50
CA ILE A 315 6.46 0.26 29.44
C ILE A 315 6.59 -0.43 28.08
N LEU A 316 7.76 -1.02 27.81
CA LEU A 316 8.00 -1.74 26.55
C LEU A 316 7.06 -2.94 26.41
N SER A 317 6.93 -3.76 27.47
CA SER A 317 6.01 -4.89 27.51
C SER A 317 4.56 -4.45 27.27
N GLY A 318 4.13 -3.35 27.88
CA GLY A 318 2.82 -2.75 27.63
C GLY A 318 2.60 -2.33 26.18
N ILE A 319 3.59 -1.68 25.56
CA ILE A 319 3.53 -1.28 24.14
C ILE A 319 3.43 -2.51 23.23
N LEU A 320 4.21 -3.56 23.48
CA LEU A 320 4.18 -4.79 22.68
C LEU A 320 2.80 -5.48 22.75
N VAL A 321 2.20 -5.57 23.96
CA VAL A 321 0.86 -6.13 24.14
C VAL A 321 -0.21 -5.28 23.45
N LEU A 322 -0.11 -3.94 23.54
CA LEU A 322 -1.04 -3.04 22.84
C LEU A 322 -0.92 -3.18 21.31
N LEU A 323 0.30 -3.25 20.78
CA LEU A 323 0.55 -3.45 19.35
C LEU A 323 0.10 -4.82 18.87
N ASN A 324 0.22 -5.87 19.68
CA ASN A 324 -0.34 -7.19 19.37
C ASN A 324 -1.88 -7.13 19.34
N THR A 325 -2.50 -6.64 20.41
CA THR A 325 -3.97 -6.63 20.60
C THR A 325 -4.69 -5.76 19.58
N PHE A 326 -4.13 -4.58 19.27
CA PHE A 326 -4.72 -3.61 18.35
C PHE A 326 -3.91 -3.47 17.05
N SER A 327 -3.24 -4.54 16.64
CA SER A 327 -2.37 -4.57 15.46
C SER A 327 -3.01 -4.03 14.18
N VAL A 328 -4.18 -4.53 13.81
CA VAL A 328 -4.90 -4.08 12.61
C VAL A 328 -5.31 -2.62 12.74
N THR A 329 -5.87 -2.23 13.89
CA THR A 329 -6.26 -0.85 14.16
C THR A 329 -5.06 0.07 14.01
N PHE A 330 -3.91 -0.26 14.60
CA PHE A 330 -2.69 0.52 14.49
C PHE A 330 -2.19 0.59 13.03
N LEU A 331 -2.08 -0.56 12.34
CA LEU A 331 -1.61 -0.64 10.96
C LEU A 331 -2.46 0.19 10.00
N LEU A 332 -3.77 -0.03 9.98
CA LEU A 332 -4.69 0.69 9.09
C LEU A 332 -4.83 2.16 9.49
N SER A 333 -4.55 2.52 10.75
CA SER A 333 -4.50 3.92 11.17
C SER A 333 -3.24 4.61 10.67
N VAL A 334 -2.06 3.99 10.73
CA VAL A 334 -0.83 4.55 10.14
C VAL A 334 -0.94 4.67 8.63
N LEU A 335 -1.60 3.69 7.98
CA LEU A 335 -1.75 3.62 6.54
C LEU A 335 -2.97 4.37 5.98
N PHE A 336 -3.73 5.09 6.82
CA PHE A 336 -4.92 5.82 6.39
C PHE A 336 -4.71 6.77 5.19
N PRO A 337 -3.54 7.44 4.99
CA PRO A 337 -3.37 8.33 3.84
C PRO A 337 -3.43 7.59 2.50
N LEU A 338 -3.20 6.27 2.49
CA LEU A 338 -3.40 5.45 1.29
C LEU A 338 -4.81 5.60 0.72
N LEU A 339 -5.85 5.83 1.54
CA LEU A 339 -7.23 6.05 1.09
C LEU A 339 -7.35 7.21 0.08
N VAL A 340 -6.45 8.20 0.16
CA VAL A 340 -6.38 9.35 -0.76
C VAL A 340 -5.50 9.04 -1.98
N PHE A 341 -4.48 8.19 -1.81
CA PHE A 341 -3.53 7.83 -2.87
C PHE A 341 -4.01 6.70 -3.79
N VAL A 342 -4.92 5.82 -3.34
CA VAL A 342 -5.30 4.61 -4.08
C VAL A 342 -5.73 4.89 -5.53
N PRO A 343 -6.51 5.94 -5.85
CA PRO A 343 -6.82 6.28 -7.23
C PRO A 343 -5.57 6.36 -8.10
N PHE A 344 -4.57 7.16 -7.72
CA PHE A 344 -3.33 7.32 -8.48
C PHE A 344 -2.49 6.03 -8.53
N CYS A 345 -2.50 5.22 -7.47
CA CYS A 345 -1.83 3.92 -7.43
C CYS A 345 -2.42 2.93 -8.46
N VAL A 346 -3.75 2.93 -8.62
CA VAL A 346 -4.46 2.05 -9.55
C VAL A 346 -4.21 2.49 -11.00
N TYR A 347 -4.21 3.80 -11.27
CA TYR A 347 -3.96 4.32 -12.62
C TYR A 347 -2.52 4.13 -13.11
N THR A 348 -1.55 4.24 -12.20
CA THR A 348 -0.15 3.97 -12.53
C THR A 348 0.07 2.50 -12.92
N MET A 349 -0.68 1.56 -12.32
CA MET A 349 -0.63 0.13 -12.66
C MET A 349 -1.44 -0.25 -13.90
N TRP A 350 -2.61 0.38 -14.10
CA TRP A 350 -3.50 0.10 -15.23
C TRP A 350 -3.81 1.35 -16.04
N PRO A 351 -2.84 1.83 -16.85
CA PRO A 351 -3.00 3.06 -17.65
C PRO A 351 -4.11 2.94 -18.70
N THR A 352 -4.51 1.74 -19.07
CA THR A 352 -5.65 1.49 -19.96
C THR A 352 -6.98 2.02 -19.41
N LEU A 353 -7.08 2.23 -18.10
CA LEU A 353 -8.26 2.84 -17.46
C LEU A 353 -8.30 4.38 -17.65
N ALA A 354 -7.19 5.01 -18.01
CA ALA A 354 -7.07 6.47 -18.19
C ALA A 354 -7.36 6.96 -19.62
N GLN A 355 -7.42 6.06 -20.62
CA GLN A 355 -7.61 6.46 -22.02
C GLN A 355 -9.05 6.97 -22.26
N ARG A 356 -9.22 8.29 -22.37
CA ARG A 356 -10.39 8.89 -23.03
C ARG A 356 -10.26 8.69 -24.55
N PRO A 357 -11.33 8.28 -25.26
CA PRO A 357 -11.35 8.40 -26.72
C PRO A 357 -11.27 9.88 -27.08
N THR A 358 -10.27 10.26 -27.87
CA THR A 358 -10.16 11.58 -28.49
C THR A 358 -11.42 11.81 -29.32
N ILE A 359 -12.24 12.78 -28.94
CA ILE A 359 -13.28 13.30 -29.83
C ILE A 359 -12.54 14.08 -30.92
N THR A 360 -12.41 13.49 -32.10
CA THR A 360 -12.04 14.25 -33.30
C THR A 360 -13.03 15.40 -33.46
N PRO A 361 -12.58 16.67 -33.52
CA PRO A 361 -13.49 17.78 -33.77
C PRO A 361 -14.18 17.54 -35.10
N LYS A 362 -15.52 17.48 -35.08
CA LYS A 362 -16.32 17.47 -36.31
C LYS A 362 -16.02 18.79 -37.03
N THR A 363 -15.37 18.70 -38.17
CA THR A 363 -15.21 19.82 -39.11
C THR A 363 -16.60 20.38 -39.39
N SER A 364 -16.79 21.66 -39.09
CA SER A 364 -18.01 22.41 -39.39
C SER A 364 -18.29 22.34 -40.90
N VAL A 365 -19.45 21.81 -41.27
CA VAL A 365 -19.96 21.83 -42.64
C VAL A 365 -20.26 23.28 -43.02
N GLY A 366 -19.41 23.88 -43.85
CA GLY A 366 -19.63 25.17 -44.50
C GLY A 366 -20.60 25.05 -45.68
N ALA A 367 -21.35 26.14 -45.88
CA ALA A 367 -22.45 26.36 -46.83
C ALA A 367 -22.11 26.12 -48.33
N PRO A 368 -23.12 26.04 -49.23
CA PRO A 368 -22.97 25.51 -50.60
C PRO A 368 -22.32 26.49 -51.61
N PRO A 369 -21.72 26.00 -52.71
CA PRO A 369 -20.98 26.82 -53.67
C PRO A 369 -21.86 27.30 -54.84
N THR A 370 -21.59 28.51 -55.33
CA THR A 370 -22.01 29.03 -56.65
C THR A 370 -20.86 28.96 -57.68
N PRO A 371 -21.16 28.91 -58.99
CA PRO A 371 -20.32 28.24 -59.97
C PRO A 371 -19.50 29.18 -60.88
N SER A 372 -18.33 28.71 -61.33
CA SER A 372 -17.82 28.98 -62.69
C SER A 372 -16.61 28.10 -63.03
N GLN A 373 -16.72 27.43 -64.19
CA GLN A 373 -15.71 26.66 -64.94
C GLN A 373 -15.07 27.57 -66.05
N PRO A 374 -14.21 27.11 -67.00
CA PRO A 374 -13.46 25.84 -67.15
C PRO A 374 -11.98 25.96 -67.64
N GLY A 375 -11.25 24.82 -67.61
CA GLY A 375 -10.15 24.46 -68.53
C GLY A 375 -8.73 24.47 -67.91
N VAL A 376 -7.80 23.53 -68.14
CA VAL A 376 -7.61 22.44 -69.12
C VAL A 376 -6.65 21.35 -68.56
N ARG A 377 -6.96 20.10 -68.92
CA ARG A 377 -6.20 18.81 -68.96
C ARG A 377 -4.75 18.68 -68.43
N GLY A 378 -4.51 17.57 -67.72
CA GLY A 378 -3.20 16.87 -67.67
C GLY A 378 -3.13 15.64 -66.73
N SER A 379 -3.34 14.45 -67.29
CA SER A 379 -2.90 13.07 -66.94
C SER A 379 -2.57 12.61 -65.50
N ALA A 380 -3.02 11.39 -65.20
CA ALA A 380 -2.90 10.64 -63.96
C ALA A 380 -1.50 10.08 -63.63
N LYS A 381 -1.17 9.98 -62.33
CA LYS A 381 -0.52 8.79 -61.73
C LYS A 381 -0.64 8.75 -60.20
N ALA A 382 -0.82 7.54 -59.71
CA ALA A 382 -1.11 7.12 -58.34
C ALA A 382 0.08 7.28 -57.35
N GLY A 383 -0.24 7.32 -56.06
CA GLY A 383 0.75 7.25 -54.97
C GLY A 383 0.21 7.73 -53.62
N THR A 384 -0.74 6.99 -53.04
CA THR A 384 -1.04 6.97 -51.60
C THR A 384 0.22 6.67 -50.79
N ASP A 385 0.43 7.36 -49.65
CA ASP A 385 0.42 6.68 -48.35
C ASP A 385 0.47 7.65 -47.16
N SER A 386 -0.57 7.51 -46.35
CA SER A 386 -0.78 8.08 -45.04
C SER A 386 -0.02 7.26 -44.00
N SER A 387 0.90 7.89 -43.27
CA SER A 387 1.61 7.23 -42.18
C SER A 387 0.68 7.03 -40.98
N THR A 388 0.19 5.80 -40.88
CA THR A 388 -0.51 5.23 -39.73
C THR A 388 0.52 4.92 -38.62
N PRO A 389 0.26 5.19 -37.32
CA PRO A 389 1.15 4.72 -36.27
C PRO A 389 0.94 3.20 -36.07
N MET A 390 1.92 2.42 -36.52
CA MET A 390 1.93 0.96 -36.45
C MET A 390 2.24 0.49 -35.02
N ARG A 391 1.30 -0.27 -34.42
CA ARG A 391 1.45 -0.93 -33.12
C ARG A 391 2.27 -2.22 -33.30
N LYS A 392 3.54 -2.22 -32.87
CA LYS A 392 4.34 -3.45 -32.78
C LYS A 392 4.18 -4.07 -31.39
N ILE A 393 3.48 -5.19 -31.32
CA ILE A 393 3.50 -6.11 -30.18
C ILE A 393 4.78 -6.93 -30.32
N THR A 394 5.66 -6.87 -29.32
CA THR A 394 6.72 -7.86 -29.15
C THR A 394 6.38 -8.69 -27.92
N SER A 395 6.21 -9.99 -28.12
CA SER A 395 6.29 -10.98 -27.05
C SER A 395 7.74 -11.01 -26.56
N ASP A 396 7.99 -10.52 -25.35
CA ASP A 396 8.97 -11.07 -24.42
C ASP A 396 8.90 -10.28 -23.11
N GLY A 397 9.02 -11.01 -22.01
CA GLY A 397 8.63 -10.57 -20.66
C GLY A 397 9.34 -9.32 -20.15
N GLY A 398 8.54 -8.42 -19.57
CA GLY A 398 8.99 -7.49 -18.53
C GLY A 398 9.73 -6.24 -19.00
N SER A 399 9.19 -5.47 -19.95
CA SER A 399 9.64 -4.09 -20.16
C SER A 399 8.95 -3.14 -19.18
N VAL A 400 9.72 -2.55 -18.26
CA VAL A 400 9.27 -1.42 -17.43
C VAL A 400 9.31 -0.17 -18.31
N GLU A 401 8.14 0.35 -18.67
CA GLU A 401 8.03 1.59 -19.46
C GLU A 401 8.38 2.79 -18.56
N TYR A 402 9.57 3.36 -18.75
CA TYR A 402 9.98 4.59 -18.07
C TYR A 402 9.23 5.79 -18.67
N ARG A 403 8.20 6.27 -17.96
CA ARG A 403 7.45 7.47 -18.34
C ARG A 403 8.15 8.72 -17.81
N SER A 404 8.66 9.57 -18.71
CA SER A 404 9.16 10.90 -18.36
C SER A 404 7.98 11.84 -18.10
N VAL A 405 7.85 12.34 -16.87
CA VAL A 405 6.87 13.38 -16.52
C VAL A 405 7.60 14.71 -16.50
N THR A 406 7.23 15.61 -17.42
CA THR A 406 7.80 16.95 -17.50
C THR A 406 7.20 17.83 -16.42
N VAL A 407 8.01 18.28 -15.47
CA VAL A 407 7.61 19.26 -14.45
C VAL A 407 7.72 20.66 -15.08
N ASN A 408 6.66 21.14 -15.71
CA ASN A 408 6.52 22.56 -16.04
C ASN A 408 5.43 23.16 -15.14
N LYS A 409 5.78 24.25 -14.45
CA LYS A 409 4.83 25.07 -13.70
C LYS A 409 3.88 25.72 -14.71
N THR A 410 2.61 25.31 -14.71
CA THR A 410 1.60 25.90 -15.57
C THR A 410 1.27 27.29 -15.04
N GLU A 411 1.57 28.33 -15.83
CA GLU A 411 1.00 29.66 -15.66
C GLU A 411 -0.50 29.58 -16.00
N GLU A 412 -1.33 30.25 -15.20
CA GLU A 412 -2.79 30.27 -15.34
C GLU A 412 -3.18 30.90 -16.69
N SER A 413 -3.61 30.07 -17.64
CA SER A 413 -4.33 30.52 -18.83
C SER A 413 -5.81 30.21 -18.67
N SER A 414 -6.58 31.26 -18.34
CA SER A 414 -8.03 31.32 -18.49
C SER A 414 -8.41 31.12 -19.96
N ASP A 415 -8.94 29.95 -20.33
CA ASP A 415 -9.81 29.86 -21.51
C ASP A 415 -10.95 28.83 -21.34
N GLY A 416 -12.15 29.27 -21.71
CA GLY A 416 -13.44 28.67 -21.35
C GLY A 416 -13.86 27.46 -22.19
N GLY A 417 -13.12 26.35 -22.08
CA GLY A 417 -13.56 25.02 -22.52
C GLY A 417 -13.72 24.08 -21.33
N THR A 418 -14.62 23.11 -21.40
CA THR A 418 -14.74 21.99 -20.42
C THR A 418 -13.52 21.05 -20.52
N VAL A 419 -12.35 21.60 -20.21
CA VAL A 419 -11.07 20.91 -20.08
C VAL A 419 -11.05 20.28 -18.69
N ALA A 420 -10.66 19.01 -18.60
CA ALA A 420 -10.50 18.36 -17.30
C ALA A 420 -9.50 19.14 -16.45
N ASP A 421 -9.88 19.44 -15.20
CA ASP A 421 -9.16 20.28 -14.24
C ASP A 421 -7.75 19.73 -13.88
N PHE A 422 -7.44 18.48 -14.22
CA PHE A 422 -6.13 17.86 -13.96
C PHE A 422 -5.80 16.70 -14.92
N ASP A 423 -4.51 16.49 -15.20
CA ASP A 423 -4.01 15.40 -16.03
C ASP A 423 -3.59 14.20 -15.19
N ILE A 424 -4.39 13.12 -15.22
CA ILE A 424 -4.13 11.91 -14.43
C ILE A 424 -2.83 11.19 -14.80
N THR A 425 -2.27 11.44 -15.98
CA THR A 425 -1.02 10.79 -16.41
C THR A 425 0.20 11.25 -15.61
N LYS A 426 0.11 12.42 -14.96
CA LYS A 426 1.09 12.93 -13.99
C LYS A 426 1.12 12.16 -12.66
N GLY A 427 0.16 11.27 -12.42
CA GLY A 427 0.10 10.46 -11.19
C GLY A 427 0.00 11.32 -9.93
N GLU A 428 0.79 10.99 -8.92
CA GLU A 428 0.80 11.70 -7.64
C GLU A 428 1.45 13.09 -7.68
N LEU A 429 2.08 13.49 -8.80
CA LEU A 429 2.60 14.85 -8.95
C LEU A 429 1.47 15.89 -8.90
N ASN A 430 0.26 15.54 -9.35
CA ASN A 430 -0.93 16.39 -9.23
C ASN A 430 -1.25 16.77 -7.78
N LEU A 431 -0.93 15.90 -6.83
CA LEU A 431 -1.12 16.15 -5.39
C LEU A 431 -0.16 17.20 -4.86
N TYR A 432 1.07 17.21 -5.40
CA TYR A 432 2.05 18.24 -5.07
C TYR A 432 1.69 19.59 -5.70
N GLU A 433 1.24 19.60 -6.96
CA GLU A 433 0.77 20.83 -7.63
C GLU A 433 -0.41 21.48 -6.88
N ASN A 434 -1.27 20.66 -6.27
CA ASN A 434 -2.46 21.09 -5.52
C ASN A 434 -2.31 20.89 -4.00
N GLU A 435 -1.19 21.33 -3.42
CA GLU A 435 -0.81 21.03 -2.02
C GLU A 435 -1.90 21.36 -0.98
N LYS A 436 -2.59 22.50 -1.12
CA LYS A 436 -3.58 22.97 -0.13
C LYS A 436 -4.80 22.05 -0.10
N LEU A 437 -5.28 21.67 -1.29
CA LEU A 437 -6.39 20.76 -1.48
C LEU A 437 -6.02 19.35 -0.99
N PHE A 438 -4.79 18.92 -1.29
CA PHE A 438 -4.27 17.63 -0.90
C PHE A 438 -4.11 17.47 0.63
N LEU A 439 -3.33 18.33 1.29
CA LEU A 439 -3.12 18.28 2.73
C LEU A 439 -4.44 18.50 3.50
N GLY A 440 -5.28 19.43 3.02
CA GLY A 440 -6.61 19.67 3.59
C GLY A 440 -7.52 18.45 3.49
N THR A 441 -7.47 17.71 2.38
CA THR A 441 -8.24 16.47 2.23
C THR A 441 -7.76 15.37 3.16
N VAL A 442 -6.45 15.13 3.25
CA VAL A 442 -5.91 14.11 4.16
C VAL A 442 -6.23 14.45 5.62
N PHE A 443 -6.09 15.72 6.02
CA PHE A 443 -6.46 16.17 7.36
C PHE A 443 -7.95 15.98 7.64
N LYS A 444 -8.82 16.38 6.70
CA LYS A 444 -10.28 16.14 6.81
C LYS A 444 -10.60 14.66 6.95
N THR A 445 -9.95 13.79 6.17
CA THR A 445 -10.10 12.33 6.28
C THR A 445 -9.67 11.81 7.65
N ALA A 446 -8.55 12.29 8.20
CA ALA A 446 -8.10 11.95 9.54
C ALA A 446 -9.15 12.32 10.60
N CYS A 447 -9.67 13.54 10.55
CA CYS A 447 -10.75 14.00 11.44
C CYS A 447 -12.00 13.13 11.31
N GLN A 448 -12.41 12.79 10.09
CA GLN A 448 -13.60 11.94 9.86
C GLN A 448 -13.42 10.53 10.44
N LEU A 449 -12.24 9.92 10.31
CA LEU A 449 -11.94 8.63 10.93
C LEU A 449 -11.98 8.71 12.46
N ILE A 450 -11.39 9.76 13.04
CA ILE A 450 -11.44 10.02 14.49
C ILE A 450 -12.88 10.21 14.96
N LEU A 451 -13.69 10.97 14.25
CA LEU A 451 -15.10 11.18 14.58
C LEU A 451 -15.92 9.89 14.53
N LEU A 452 -15.72 9.06 13.50
CA LEU A 452 -16.39 7.76 13.39
C LEU A 452 -16.02 6.84 14.56
N GLN A 453 -14.75 6.84 14.98
CA GLN A 453 -14.33 6.07 16.15
C GLN A 453 -14.88 6.65 17.46
N SER A 454 -14.89 7.97 17.63
CA SER A 454 -15.50 8.63 18.79
C SER A 454 -16.99 8.31 18.92
N LEU A 455 -17.73 8.27 17.80
CA LEU A 455 -19.12 7.84 17.78
C LEU A 455 -19.28 6.40 18.29
N ARG A 456 -18.37 5.50 17.90
CA ARG A 456 -18.39 4.11 18.37
C ARG A 456 -18.16 3.99 19.88
N ILE A 457 -17.16 4.70 20.42
CA ILE A 457 -16.92 4.73 21.87
C ILE A 457 -18.15 5.30 22.58
N PHE A 458 -18.74 6.37 22.06
CA PHE A 458 -19.93 6.99 22.63
C PHE A 458 -21.10 5.99 22.69
N CYS A 459 -21.35 5.26 21.60
CA CYS A 459 -22.36 4.20 21.58
C CYS A 459 -22.06 3.08 22.60
N ALA A 460 -20.79 2.66 22.73
CA ALA A 460 -20.38 1.65 23.69
C ALA A 460 -20.54 2.14 25.15
N MET A 461 -20.17 3.40 25.42
CA MET A 461 -20.36 4.06 26.70
C MET A 461 -21.85 4.16 27.04
N PHE A 462 -22.67 4.63 26.11
CA PHE A 462 -24.12 4.75 26.28
C PHE A 462 -24.77 3.40 26.59
N ALA A 463 -24.43 2.35 25.83
CA ALA A 463 -24.89 0.99 26.10
C ALA A 463 -24.44 0.48 27.48
N CYS A 464 -23.20 0.74 27.87
CA CYS A 464 -22.71 0.41 29.21
C CYS A 464 -23.53 1.11 30.29
N THR A 465 -23.81 2.42 30.14
CA THR A 465 -24.59 3.20 31.11
C THR A 465 -26.03 2.72 31.25
N LEU A 466 -26.70 2.38 30.14
CA LEU A 466 -28.08 1.87 30.18
C LEU A 466 -28.16 0.52 30.91
N HIS A 467 -27.15 -0.33 30.77
CA HIS A 467 -27.14 -1.67 31.37
C HIS A 467 -26.38 -1.77 32.69
N CYS A 468 -25.97 -0.63 33.28
CA CYS A 468 -25.23 -0.59 34.55
C CYS A 468 -25.95 -1.27 35.73
N ARG A 469 -27.27 -1.45 35.69
CA ARG A 469 -28.03 -2.09 36.78
C ARG A 469 -28.17 -3.61 36.62
N HIS A 470 -27.75 -4.16 35.48
CA HIS A 470 -27.80 -5.60 35.20
C HIS A 470 -26.41 -6.21 35.35
N LEU A 471 -26.10 -6.74 36.54
CA LEU A 471 -24.77 -7.28 36.91
C LEU A 471 -24.21 -8.30 35.91
N MET A 472 -25.05 -9.19 35.37
CA MET A 472 -24.63 -10.17 34.35
C MET A 472 -24.22 -9.50 33.03
N VAL A 473 -24.86 -8.37 32.70
CA VAL A 473 -24.65 -7.63 31.47
C VAL A 473 -23.43 -6.71 31.59
N TRP A 474 -23.14 -6.19 32.79
CA TRP A 474 -21.94 -5.41 33.08
C TRP A 474 -20.65 -6.17 32.72
N LYS A 475 -20.58 -7.47 33.02
CA LYS A 475 -19.44 -8.34 32.67
C LYS A 475 -19.12 -8.36 31.17
N ILE A 476 -20.10 -8.08 30.32
CA ILE A 476 -19.95 -8.08 28.86
C ILE A 476 -19.64 -6.67 28.34
N PHE A 477 -20.37 -5.66 28.81
CA PHE A 477 -20.26 -4.31 28.24
C PHE A 477 -19.06 -3.51 28.79
N ALA A 478 -18.65 -3.72 30.03
CA ALA A 478 -17.52 -2.97 30.60
C ALA A 478 -16.18 -3.30 29.91
N PRO A 479 -15.81 -4.59 29.69
CA PRO A 479 -14.63 -4.91 28.90
C PRO A 479 -14.71 -4.30 27.49
N ARG A 480 -15.86 -4.43 26.81
CA ARG A 480 -16.04 -3.87 25.47
C ARG A 480 -15.82 -2.36 25.43
N PHE A 481 -16.33 -1.62 26.41
CA PHE A 481 -16.07 -0.18 26.53
C PHE A 481 -14.58 0.12 26.73
N ILE A 482 -13.89 -0.64 27.59
CA ILE A 482 -12.44 -0.49 27.82
C ILE A 482 -11.65 -0.75 26.52
N TYR A 483 -11.97 -1.83 25.80
CA TYR A 483 -11.32 -2.16 24.53
C TYR A 483 -11.54 -1.09 23.47
N GLU A 484 -12.77 -0.57 23.32
CA GLU A 484 -13.05 0.54 22.40
C GLU A 484 -12.33 1.83 22.82
N GLY A 485 -12.22 2.11 24.12
CA GLY A 485 -11.45 3.23 24.64
C GLY A 485 -9.98 3.14 24.26
N ILE A 486 -9.33 2.00 24.54
CA ILE A 486 -7.92 1.76 24.22
C ILE A 486 -7.69 1.76 22.70
N ALA A 487 -8.55 1.09 21.93
CA ALA A 487 -8.48 1.09 20.47
C ALA A 487 -8.47 2.50 19.90
N SER A 488 -9.21 3.43 20.51
CA SER A 488 -9.31 4.82 20.06
C SER A 488 -8.05 5.62 20.32
N TYR A 489 -7.37 5.38 21.45
CA TYR A 489 -6.05 5.95 21.68
C TYR A 489 -5.01 5.38 20.70
N VAL A 490 -5.02 4.07 20.45
CA VAL A 490 -4.14 3.43 19.47
C VAL A 490 -4.40 3.98 18.06
N MET A 491 -5.67 4.15 17.69
CA MET A 491 -6.08 4.73 16.40
C MET A 491 -5.61 6.18 16.29
N PHE A 492 -5.78 6.99 17.34
CA PHE A 492 -5.33 8.38 17.37
C PHE A 492 -3.81 8.49 17.18
N VAL A 493 -3.03 7.67 17.89
CA VAL A 493 -1.58 7.62 17.72
C VAL A 493 -1.22 7.19 16.29
N GLY A 494 -1.85 6.14 15.76
CA GLY A 494 -1.61 5.66 14.40
C GLY A 494 -1.92 6.70 13.32
N VAL A 495 -3.09 7.35 13.39
CA VAL A 495 -3.48 8.42 12.46
C VAL A 495 -2.51 9.61 12.55
N THR A 496 -2.09 9.98 13.76
CA THR A 496 -1.12 11.07 13.94
C THR A 496 0.23 10.71 13.31
N LEU A 497 0.73 9.49 13.53
CA LEU A 497 1.97 9.02 12.92
C LEU A 497 1.87 8.96 11.39
N GLY A 498 0.75 8.49 10.85
CA GLY A 498 0.50 8.48 9.41
C GLY A 498 0.49 9.89 8.80
N PHE A 499 -0.12 10.86 9.50
CA PHE A 499 -0.13 12.26 9.06
C PHE A 499 1.25 12.92 9.15
N LEU A 500 2.01 12.68 10.23
CA LEU A 500 3.38 13.17 10.37
C LEU A 500 4.32 12.59 9.31
N LEU A 501 4.16 11.29 8.99
CA LEU A 501 4.88 10.65 7.89
C LEU A 501 4.58 11.37 6.56
N LEU A 502 3.30 11.66 6.30
CA LEU A 502 2.92 12.42 5.10
C LEU A 502 3.62 13.78 5.03
N LEU A 503 3.55 14.58 6.10
CA LEU A 503 4.18 15.90 6.13
C LEU A 503 5.70 15.80 5.90
N ARG A 504 6.35 14.77 6.46
CA ARG A 504 7.78 14.51 6.27
C ARG A 504 8.12 14.18 4.81
N VAL A 505 7.32 13.34 4.16
CA VAL A 505 7.45 13.00 2.74
C VAL A 505 7.24 14.26 1.90
N HIS A 506 6.14 14.97 2.11
CA HIS A 506 5.78 16.19 1.37
C HIS A 506 6.89 17.26 1.43
N ARG A 507 7.44 17.53 2.62
CA ARG A 507 8.57 18.46 2.76
C ARG A 507 9.79 18.01 1.96
N SER A 508 10.06 16.71 1.88
CA SER A 508 11.19 16.18 1.10
C SER A 508 10.96 16.30 -0.40
N VAL A 509 9.73 16.06 -0.86
CA VAL A 509 9.33 16.26 -2.26
C VAL A 509 9.53 17.74 -2.64
N GLY A 510 9.12 18.67 -1.78
CA GLY A 510 9.36 20.10 -2.00
C GLY A 510 10.84 20.45 -2.16
N VAL A 511 11.68 19.99 -1.23
CA VAL A 511 13.15 20.19 -1.31
C VAL A 511 13.74 19.62 -2.60
N LEU A 512 13.29 18.42 -3.00
CA LEU A 512 13.74 17.79 -4.24
C LEU A 512 13.35 18.62 -5.47
N ILE A 513 12.10 19.05 -5.57
CA ILE A 513 11.60 19.82 -6.71
C ILE A 513 12.32 21.16 -6.81
N THR A 514 12.54 21.86 -5.68
CA THR A 514 13.36 23.09 -5.66
C THR A 514 14.80 22.82 -6.11
N ALA A 515 15.40 21.71 -5.67
CA ALA A 515 16.76 21.34 -6.08
C ALA A 515 16.86 21.02 -7.58
N ILE A 516 15.84 20.37 -8.16
CA ILE A 516 15.75 20.11 -9.59
C ILE A 516 15.62 21.42 -10.37
N ASN A 517 14.73 22.31 -9.93
CA ASN A 517 14.50 23.60 -10.58
C ASN A 517 15.73 24.53 -10.52
N LYS A 518 16.51 24.49 -9.44
CA LYS A 518 17.76 25.28 -9.31
C LYS A 518 18.90 24.76 -10.20
N ARG A 519 18.84 23.49 -10.63
CA ARG A 519 19.83 22.85 -11.53
C ARG A 519 19.44 22.98 -13.01
N ARG A 520 18.28 23.55 -13.30
CA ARG A 520 17.85 24.00 -14.63
C ARG A 520 18.37 25.41 -14.82
#